data_AF-A0A672YVE0-F1
#
_entry.id   AF-A0A672YVE0-F1
#
_cell.length_a   1.000
_cell.length_b   1.000
_cell.length_c   1.000
_cell.angle_alpha   90.00
_cell.angle_beta   90.00
_cell.angle_gamma   90.00
#
_symmetry.space_group_name_H-M   'P 1'
#
loop_
_entity.id
_entity.type
_entity.pdbx_description
1 polymer ?
#
loop_
_entity_poly.entity_id
_entity_poly.type
_entity_poly.pdbx_seq_one_letter_code
_entity_poly.pdbx_strand_id
1 'polypeptide(L)'
;MSTVPELQCIGNLEMDFARLCALLEVRHIPSQVNTSPHWSKPCLQVELESDDPLSAKSLNISGWKIDEQIFRVLEKMLPSMSRLQSLHFWQARLTDQMVGSLVNTVSLCSSLRVVLLEGNPLPKQSYHLLLCEDSIVTHLSLRNNRIGDDGAHLIGSALSTTRSANRNLLSLNLAFNSIGDAGAAYIAQGLRLNRALLFLSLSNNHIGDSGAAHLATILGEFTLTHEEIVERRKLLLERRESVSVKV
;
A
#
# COMPACT_ATOMS: atom_id res chain seq x y z
N MET A 1 18.43 -10.49 -37.17
CA MET A 1 17.14 -9.86 -36.82
C MET A 1 16.34 -10.88 -36.04
N SER A 2 16.54 -10.91 -34.72
CA SER A 2 15.85 -11.82 -33.80
C SER A 2 14.98 -10.97 -32.89
N THR A 3 13.70 -10.88 -33.24
CA THR A 3 12.64 -10.28 -32.45
C THR A 3 12.54 -11.01 -31.10
N VAL A 4 12.81 -10.30 -30.00
CA VAL A 4 12.51 -10.77 -28.64
C VAL A 4 10.98 -10.83 -28.51
N PRO A 5 10.40 -11.91 -27.98
CA PRO A 5 8.95 -12.05 -27.95
C PRO A 5 8.37 -11.06 -26.94
N GLU A 6 7.60 -10.09 -27.43
CA GLU A 6 6.63 -9.37 -26.61
C GLU A 6 5.74 -10.41 -25.91
N LEU A 7 5.73 -10.42 -24.58
CA LEU A 7 4.80 -11.23 -23.81
C LEU A 7 3.45 -10.52 -23.83
N GLN A 8 2.79 -10.59 -24.99
CA GLN A 8 1.44 -10.12 -25.18
C GLN A 8 0.51 -11.07 -24.42
N CYS A 9 0.16 -10.69 -23.18
CA CYS A 9 -0.72 -11.49 -22.34
C CYS A 9 -2.07 -11.62 -23.04
N ILE A 10 -2.43 -12.86 -23.37
CA ILE A 10 -3.61 -13.19 -24.18
C ILE A 10 -4.90 -13.12 -23.34
N GLY A 11 -4.76 -12.85 -22.03
CA GLY A 11 -5.84 -12.94 -21.06
C GLY A 11 -6.19 -14.40 -20.72
N ASN A 12 -5.29 -15.34 -21.05
CA ASN A 12 -5.43 -16.74 -20.73
C ASN A 12 -4.40 -17.11 -19.65
N LEU A 13 -4.96 -17.23 -18.44
CA LEU A 13 -4.31 -17.64 -17.22
C LEU A 13 -3.30 -18.79 -17.40
N GLU A 14 -3.73 -19.88 -18.06
CA GLU A 14 -2.92 -21.10 -18.12
C GLU A 14 -1.63 -20.89 -18.89
N MET A 15 -1.64 -20.00 -19.88
CA MET A 15 -0.51 -19.77 -20.78
C MET A 15 0.39 -18.62 -20.28
N ASP A 16 -0.22 -17.54 -19.78
CA ASP A 16 0.50 -16.36 -19.32
C ASP A 16 1.18 -16.61 -17.96
N PHE A 17 0.49 -17.32 -17.06
CA PHE A 17 1.04 -17.72 -15.77
C PHE A 17 2.03 -18.87 -15.93
N ALA A 18 1.81 -19.85 -16.82
CA ALA A 18 2.79 -20.91 -17.09
C ALA A 18 4.09 -20.37 -17.72
N ARG A 19 4.05 -19.28 -18.51
CA ARG A 19 5.24 -18.62 -19.03
C ARG A 19 6.02 -17.89 -17.93
N LEU A 20 5.34 -17.17 -17.04
CA LEU A 20 5.96 -16.52 -15.88
C LEU A 20 6.51 -17.57 -14.88
N CYS A 21 5.75 -18.64 -14.67
CA CYS A 21 6.13 -19.82 -13.91
C CYS A 21 7.28 -20.62 -14.54
N ALA A 22 7.40 -20.69 -15.86
CA ALA A 22 8.52 -21.36 -16.54
C ALA A 22 9.81 -20.52 -16.49
N LEU A 23 9.67 -19.19 -16.45
CA LEU A 23 10.76 -18.25 -16.16
C LEU A 23 11.22 -18.29 -14.68
N LEU A 24 10.36 -18.76 -13.77
CA LEU A 24 10.55 -18.69 -12.30
C LEU A 24 10.40 -20.05 -11.58
N GLU A 25 10.33 -21.16 -12.31
CA GLU A 25 10.14 -22.54 -11.83
C GLU A 25 8.92 -22.85 -10.93
N VAL A 26 7.74 -22.29 -11.21
CA VAL A 26 6.49 -22.49 -10.43
C VAL A 26 5.46 -23.30 -11.25
N ARG A 27 4.44 -23.94 -10.65
CA ARG A 27 3.46 -24.80 -11.39
C ARG A 27 1.97 -24.53 -11.11
N HIS A 28 1.62 -23.57 -10.25
CA HIS A 28 0.24 -23.38 -9.78
C HIS A 28 -0.34 -22.05 -10.25
N ILE A 29 -1.60 -22.06 -10.70
CA ILE A 29 -2.19 -20.99 -11.49
C ILE A 29 -3.48 -20.43 -10.80
N PRO A 30 -3.65 -19.10 -10.62
CA PRO A 30 -4.75 -18.50 -9.82
C PRO A 30 -6.14 -18.56 -10.45
N SER A 31 -7.17 -18.93 -9.70
CA SER A 31 -8.56 -18.90 -10.20
C SER A 31 -9.08 -17.50 -10.55
N GLN A 32 -9.95 -17.36 -11.55
CA GLN A 32 -10.55 -16.07 -11.93
C GLN A 32 -11.64 -15.60 -10.96
N VAL A 33 -11.83 -14.28 -10.85
CA VAL A 33 -12.99 -13.70 -10.16
C VAL A 33 -14.14 -13.55 -11.17
N ASN A 34 -15.25 -14.26 -10.98
CA ASN A 34 -16.46 -14.07 -11.79
C ASN A 34 -17.02 -12.65 -11.57
N THR A 35 -16.79 -11.75 -12.53
CA THR A 35 -17.44 -10.43 -12.60
C THR A 35 -18.03 -10.20 -14.00
N SER A 36 -19.17 -9.50 -14.00
CA SER A 36 -19.94 -9.02 -15.16
C SER A 36 -19.10 -8.29 -16.23
N PRO A 37 -19.57 -8.23 -17.50
CA PRO A 37 -18.70 -8.22 -18.69
C PRO A 37 -18.02 -6.89 -19.07
N HIS A 38 -17.97 -5.87 -18.21
CA HIS A 38 -17.58 -4.52 -18.64
C HIS A 38 -16.39 -3.87 -17.95
N TRP A 39 -15.72 -4.54 -17.01
CA TRP A 39 -14.46 -4.01 -16.52
C TRP A 39 -13.55 -5.12 -15.98
N SER A 40 -12.45 -5.27 -16.71
CA SER A 40 -11.22 -6.01 -16.38
C SER A 40 -11.27 -7.52 -16.53
N LYS A 41 -10.78 -7.96 -17.69
CA LYS A 41 -10.28 -9.33 -17.85
C LYS A 41 -9.15 -9.56 -16.84
N PRO A 42 -9.09 -10.72 -16.17
CA PRO A 42 -7.96 -11.08 -15.33
C PRO A 42 -6.64 -10.90 -16.08
N CYS A 43 -5.71 -10.14 -15.50
CA CYS A 43 -4.48 -9.72 -16.17
C CYS A 43 -3.29 -9.76 -15.22
N LEU A 44 -2.16 -10.24 -15.72
CA LEU A 44 -0.85 -10.16 -15.10
C LEU A 44 0.03 -9.34 -16.04
N GLN A 45 0.46 -8.16 -15.61
CA GLN A 45 1.29 -7.27 -16.41
C GLN A 45 2.59 -6.96 -15.68
N VAL A 46 3.70 -7.05 -16.41
CA VAL A 46 5.03 -6.69 -15.92
C VAL A 46 5.54 -5.56 -16.82
N GLU A 47 5.85 -4.41 -16.22
CA GLU A 47 6.55 -3.34 -16.93
C GLU A 47 8.04 -3.49 -16.70
N LEU A 48 8.80 -3.55 -17.79
CA LEU A 48 10.25 -3.68 -17.79
C LEU A 48 10.91 -2.31 -17.80
N GLU A 49 12.17 -2.26 -17.36
CA GLU A 49 13.02 -1.10 -17.54
C GLU A 49 13.38 -0.93 -19.02
N SER A 50 13.47 0.31 -19.51
CA SER A 50 13.61 0.64 -20.94
C SER A 50 14.82 0.00 -21.62
N ASP A 51 15.85 -0.36 -20.85
CA ASP A 51 17.13 -0.86 -21.36
C ASP A 51 17.49 -2.29 -20.91
N ASP A 52 16.65 -2.96 -20.10
CA ASP A 52 16.92 -4.31 -19.58
C ASP A 52 15.64 -5.19 -19.52
N PRO A 53 15.48 -6.15 -20.45
CA PRO A 53 14.28 -6.96 -20.54
C PRO A 53 14.12 -8.00 -19.42
N LEU A 54 15.12 -8.16 -18.56
CA LEU A 54 15.06 -9.03 -17.37
C LEU A 54 14.78 -8.23 -16.08
N SER A 55 14.73 -6.91 -16.17
CA SER A 55 14.53 -6.00 -15.05
C SER A 55 13.08 -5.51 -15.00
N ALA A 56 12.28 -6.12 -14.13
CA ALA A 56 10.91 -5.71 -13.90
C ALA A 56 10.85 -4.51 -12.94
N LYS A 57 10.23 -3.42 -13.40
CA LYS A 57 10.02 -2.17 -12.66
C LYS A 57 8.66 -2.15 -11.95
N SER A 58 7.61 -2.68 -12.59
CA SER A 58 6.25 -2.70 -12.04
C SER A 58 5.61 -4.07 -12.25
N LEU A 59 4.92 -4.57 -11.22
CA LEU A 59 4.16 -5.81 -11.26
C LEU A 59 2.69 -5.51 -10.96
N ASN A 60 1.80 -5.84 -11.89
CA ASN A 60 0.36 -5.62 -11.76
C ASN A 60 -0.40 -6.94 -11.89
N ILE A 61 -1.17 -7.26 -10.85
CA ILE A 61 -2.00 -8.45 -10.76
C ILE A 61 -3.45 -8.00 -10.56
N SER A 62 -4.31 -8.26 -11.54
CA SER A 62 -5.69 -7.78 -11.52
C SER A 62 -6.72 -8.84 -11.90
N GLY A 63 -7.88 -8.86 -11.23
CA GLY A 63 -9.02 -9.72 -11.57
C GLY A 63 -8.87 -11.21 -11.20
N TRP A 64 -7.80 -11.58 -10.49
CA TRP A 64 -7.52 -12.95 -10.03
C TRP A 64 -7.93 -13.15 -8.59
N LYS A 65 -8.46 -14.31 -8.23
CA LYS A 65 -8.51 -14.74 -6.83
C LYS A 65 -7.17 -15.38 -6.50
N ILE A 66 -6.33 -14.63 -5.80
CA ILE A 66 -5.04 -15.14 -5.30
C ILE A 66 -5.33 -16.02 -4.09
N ASP A 67 -4.90 -17.27 -4.15
CA ASP A 67 -4.91 -18.17 -2.99
C ASP A 67 -3.58 -18.09 -2.22
N GLU A 68 -3.53 -18.75 -1.06
CA GLU A 68 -2.35 -18.71 -0.20
C GLU A 68 -1.09 -19.30 -0.87
N GLN A 69 -1.23 -20.32 -1.73
CA GLN A 69 -0.06 -20.94 -2.35
C GLN A 69 0.61 -19.98 -3.33
N ILE A 70 -0.20 -19.29 -4.13
CA ILE A 70 0.29 -18.31 -5.10
C ILE A 70 0.84 -17.09 -4.37
N PHE A 71 0.18 -16.67 -3.30
CA PHE A 71 0.69 -15.58 -2.48
C PHE A 71 2.06 -15.92 -1.88
N ARG A 72 2.28 -17.14 -1.38
CA ARG A 72 3.59 -17.61 -0.90
C ARG A 72 4.67 -17.62 -1.96
N VAL A 73 4.31 -17.90 -3.22
CA VAL A 73 5.26 -17.78 -4.33
C VAL A 73 5.66 -16.32 -4.53
N LEU A 74 4.68 -15.42 -4.54
CA LEU A 74 4.95 -13.98 -4.64
C LEU A 74 5.83 -13.49 -3.49
N GLU A 75 5.56 -13.92 -2.26
CA GLU A 75 6.37 -13.59 -1.07
C GLU A 75 7.85 -13.97 -1.21
N LYS A 76 8.15 -15.09 -1.87
CA LYS A 76 9.52 -15.54 -2.12
C LYS A 76 10.17 -14.84 -3.30
N MET A 77 9.36 -14.47 -4.28
CA MET A 77 9.81 -13.92 -5.55
C MET A 77 10.09 -12.42 -5.44
N LEU A 78 9.22 -11.66 -4.77
CA LEU A 78 9.31 -10.20 -4.63
C LEU A 78 10.66 -9.72 -4.04
N PRO A 79 11.25 -10.34 -3.00
CA PRO A 79 12.55 -9.91 -2.47
C PRO A 79 13.71 -10.11 -3.45
N SER A 80 13.60 -11.09 -4.36
CA SER A 80 14.62 -11.32 -5.40
C SER A 80 14.56 -10.30 -6.53
N MET A 81 13.43 -9.58 -6.68
CA MET A 81 13.27 -8.53 -7.69
C MET A 81 13.91 -7.21 -7.22
N SER A 82 15.24 -7.14 -7.27
CA SER A 82 16.01 -6.00 -6.76
C SER A 82 15.68 -4.65 -7.41
N ARG A 83 15.04 -4.63 -8.60
CA ARG A 83 14.66 -3.40 -9.32
C ARG A 83 13.16 -3.09 -9.29
N LEU A 84 12.33 -3.92 -8.64
CA LEU A 84 10.90 -3.69 -8.58
C LEU A 84 10.60 -2.44 -7.73
N GLN A 85 9.93 -1.46 -8.34
CA GLN A 85 9.59 -0.18 -7.72
C GLN A 85 8.12 -0.09 -7.33
N SER A 86 7.26 -0.80 -8.07
CA SER A 86 5.80 -0.72 -7.94
C SER A 86 5.16 -2.10 -7.92
N LEU A 87 4.23 -2.30 -6.98
CA LEU A 87 3.44 -3.51 -6.86
C LEU A 87 1.95 -3.14 -6.81
N HIS A 88 1.17 -3.68 -7.73
CA HIS A 88 -0.26 -3.41 -7.85
C HIS A 88 -1.07 -4.70 -7.77
N PHE A 89 -2.00 -4.74 -6.82
CA PHE A 89 -3.05 -5.73 -6.72
C PHE A 89 -4.40 -5.05 -6.88
N TRP A 90 -5.14 -5.41 -7.93
CA TRP A 90 -6.49 -4.90 -8.15
C TRP A 90 -7.53 -6.02 -8.18
N GLN A 91 -8.49 -5.99 -7.27
CA GLN A 91 -9.50 -7.07 -7.15
C GLN A 91 -8.87 -8.46 -7.07
N ALA A 92 -7.75 -8.56 -6.36
CA ALA A 92 -6.99 -9.77 -6.17
C ALA A 92 -7.57 -10.71 -5.07
N ARG A 93 -8.63 -10.26 -4.39
CA ARG A 93 -9.24 -10.90 -3.21
C ARG A 93 -8.23 -11.20 -2.10
N LEU A 94 -7.34 -10.25 -1.83
CA LEU A 94 -6.40 -10.36 -0.71
C LEU A 94 -7.15 -10.51 0.62
N THR A 95 -6.53 -11.21 1.56
CA THR A 95 -7.02 -11.36 2.94
C THR A 95 -6.16 -10.53 3.90
N ASP A 96 -6.65 -10.30 5.12
CA ASP A 96 -5.89 -9.60 6.17
C ASP A 96 -4.56 -10.31 6.48
N GLN A 97 -4.54 -11.65 6.43
CA GLN A 97 -3.31 -12.43 6.61
C GLN A 97 -2.31 -12.20 5.48
N MET A 98 -2.77 -12.17 4.23
CA MET A 98 -1.91 -11.86 3.08
C MET A 98 -1.32 -10.46 3.19
N VAL A 99 -2.09 -9.46 3.62
CA VAL A 99 -1.55 -8.11 3.86
C VAL A 99 -0.53 -8.11 5.00
N GLY A 100 -0.77 -8.85 6.09
CA GLY A 100 0.20 -9.01 7.16
C GLY A 100 1.52 -9.63 6.69
N SER A 101 1.47 -10.66 5.85
CA SER A 101 2.69 -11.20 5.25
C SER A 101 3.33 -10.26 4.23
N LEU A 102 2.53 -9.53 3.45
CA LEU A 102 3.02 -8.56 2.48
C LEU A 102 3.88 -7.49 3.14
N VAL A 103 3.51 -7.03 4.34
CA VAL A 103 4.30 -6.07 5.11
C VAL A 103 5.72 -6.59 5.33
N ASN A 104 5.85 -7.85 5.77
CA ASN A 104 7.16 -8.47 5.98
C ASN A 104 7.94 -8.61 4.66
N THR A 105 7.28 -9.01 3.58
CA THR A 105 7.92 -9.12 2.26
C THR A 105 8.37 -7.77 1.71
N VAL A 106 7.54 -6.74 1.82
CA VAL A 106 7.83 -5.39 1.34
C VAL A 106 9.06 -4.83 2.06
N SER A 107 9.20 -5.06 3.37
CA SER A 107 10.40 -4.65 4.13
C SER A 107 11.70 -5.32 3.68
N LEU A 108 11.63 -6.47 2.98
CA LEU A 108 12.79 -7.14 2.40
C LEU A 108 13.16 -6.62 1.00
N CYS A 109 12.26 -5.91 0.32
CA CYS A 109 12.50 -5.37 -1.01
C CYS A 109 13.32 -4.08 -0.94
N SER A 110 14.50 -4.04 -1.55
CA SER A 110 15.38 -2.86 -1.49
C SER A 110 14.82 -1.63 -2.24
N SER A 111 14.13 -1.86 -3.36
CA SER A 111 13.71 -0.80 -4.31
C SER A 111 12.22 -0.50 -4.33
N LEU A 112 11.39 -1.32 -3.68
CA LEU A 112 9.94 -1.18 -3.71
C LEU A 112 9.54 0.07 -2.91
N ARG A 113 8.76 0.96 -3.53
CA ARG A 113 8.33 2.23 -2.93
C ARG A 113 6.84 2.51 -3.13
N VAL A 114 6.26 1.95 -4.17
CA VAL A 114 4.85 2.15 -4.54
C VAL A 114 4.09 0.84 -4.34
N VAL A 115 3.06 0.87 -3.52
CA VAL A 115 2.17 -0.27 -3.28
C VAL A 115 0.73 0.16 -3.52
N LEU A 116 0.05 -0.51 -4.44
CA LEU A 116 -1.32 -0.22 -4.82
C LEU A 116 -2.16 -1.47 -4.49
N LEU A 117 -3.00 -1.41 -3.45
CA LEU A 117 -3.89 -2.49 -3.07
C LEU A 117 -5.33 -2.02 -3.29
N GLU A 118 -5.80 -2.02 -4.53
CA GLU A 118 -7.11 -1.45 -4.86
C GLU A 118 -8.18 -2.53 -5.02
N GLY A 119 -9.43 -2.28 -4.60
CA GLY A 119 -10.52 -3.24 -4.84
C GLY A 119 -10.43 -4.55 -4.06
N ASN A 120 -9.72 -4.58 -2.92
CA ASN A 120 -9.42 -5.78 -2.13
C ASN A 120 -10.07 -5.76 -0.74
N PRO A 121 -11.40 -5.60 -0.58
CA PRO A 121 -12.01 -5.35 0.72
C PRO A 121 -11.65 -6.39 1.78
N LEU A 122 -11.07 -5.91 2.88
CA LEU A 122 -10.60 -6.72 4.00
C LEU A 122 -11.61 -6.69 5.16
N PRO A 123 -12.04 -7.85 5.68
CA PRO A 123 -12.94 -7.90 6.83
C PRO A 123 -12.42 -7.16 8.07
N LYS A 124 -11.11 -7.24 8.38
CA LYS A 124 -10.52 -6.56 9.55
C LYS A 124 -9.88 -5.21 9.23
N GLN A 125 -9.91 -4.78 7.97
CA GLN A 125 -9.34 -3.51 7.51
C GLN A 125 -7.86 -3.32 7.91
N SER A 126 -7.07 -4.39 7.85
CA SER A 126 -5.67 -4.42 8.35
C SER A 126 -4.64 -3.66 7.51
N TYR A 127 -5.05 -2.74 6.62
CA TYR A 127 -4.13 -1.99 5.78
C TYR A 127 -3.19 -1.05 6.54
N HIS A 128 -3.59 -0.64 7.75
CA HIS A 128 -2.80 0.21 8.64
C HIS A 128 -1.40 -0.37 8.92
N LEU A 129 -1.23 -1.69 8.80
CA LEU A 129 0.07 -2.37 8.98
C LEU A 129 1.13 -1.95 7.95
N LEU A 130 0.72 -1.45 6.77
CA LEU A 130 1.66 -0.91 5.76
C LEU A 130 2.16 0.51 6.12
N LEU A 131 1.61 1.12 7.17
CA LEU A 131 1.93 2.47 7.63
C LEU A 131 2.78 2.47 8.93
N CYS A 132 3.27 1.32 9.38
CA CYS A 132 4.16 1.22 10.54
C CYS A 132 5.56 1.81 10.28
N GLU A 133 6.29 2.16 11.36
CA GLU A 133 7.60 2.85 11.34
C GLU A 133 8.62 2.26 10.35
N ASP A 134 8.73 0.93 10.30
CA ASP A 134 9.70 0.21 9.47
C ASP A 134 9.30 0.10 7.99
N SER A 135 8.16 0.65 7.61
CA SER A 135 7.68 0.59 6.23
C SER A 135 8.50 1.50 5.32
N ILE A 136 8.99 0.92 4.23
CA ILE A 136 9.74 1.62 3.17
C ILE A 136 8.82 2.26 2.12
N VAL A 137 7.51 2.04 2.23
CA VAL A 137 6.52 2.50 1.25
C VAL A 137 6.41 4.02 1.31
N THR A 138 6.52 4.67 0.15
CA THR A 138 6.37 6.12 -0.01
C THR A 138 5.03 6.49 -0.62
N HIS A 139 4.44 5.61 -1.43
CA HIS A 139 3.14 5.81 -2.06
C HIS A 139 2.26 4.58 -1.83
N LEU A 140 1.12 4.79 -1.19
CA LEU A 140 0.15 3.73 -0.90
C LEU A 140 -1.22 4.11 -1.47
N SER A 141 -1.78 3.25 -2.31
CA SER A 141 -3.17 3.37 -2.75
C SER A 141 -4.02 2.26 -2.16
N LEU A 142 -5.10 2.65 -1.48
CA LEU A 142 -6.09 1.78 -0.86
C LEU A 142 -7.50 2.09 -1.41
N ARG A 143 -7.57 2.46 -2.69
CA ARG A 143 -8.80 2.84 -3.35
C ARG A 143 -9.80 1.67 -3.41
N ASN A 144 -11.08 1.95 -3.26
CA ASN A 144 -12.15 0.96 -3.49
C ASN A 144 -12.06 -0.30 -2.60
N ASN A 145 -11.59 -0.15 -1.36
CA ASN A 145 -11.41 -1.25 -0.42
C ASN A 145 -12.54 -1.37 0.62
N ARG A 146 -13.61 -0.58 0.47
CA ARG A 146 -14.71 -0.50 1.46
C ARG A 146 -14.23 -0.18 2.87
N ILE A 147 -13.18 0.65 2.97
CA ILE A 147 -12.70 1.13 4.27
C ILE A 147 -13.77 2.04 4.87
N GLY A 148 -14.24 1.69 6.07
CA GLY A 148 -15.20 2.48 6.84
C GLY A 148 -14.52 3.25 7.97
N ASP A 149 -15.32 3.78 8.90
CA ASP A 149 -14.80 4.57 10.03
C ASP A 149 -13.84 3.78 10.93
N ASP A 150 -14.09 2.49 11.14
CA ASP A 150 -13.19 1.63 11.94
C ASP A 150 -11.81 1.43 11.28
N GLY A 151 -11.77 1.25 9.96
CA GLY A 151 -10.49 1.17 9.25
C GLY A 151 -9.79 2.52 9.17
N ALA A 152 -10.56 3.61 9.03
CA ALA A 152 -10.04 4.97 9.12
C ALA A 152 -9.48 5.28 10.51
N HIS A 153 -10.06 4.74 11.59
CA HIS A 153 -9.52 4.80 12.94
C HIS A 153 -8.15 4.11 13.04
N LEU A 154 -8.03 2.90 12.51
CA LEU A 154 -6.76 2.16 12.49
C LEU A 154 -5.69 2.90 11.66
N ILE A 155 -6.06 3.43 10.50
CA ILE A 155 -5.17 4.24 9.65
C ILE A 155 -4.77 5.52 10.37
N GLY A 156 -5.71 6.23 10.98
CA GLY A 156 -5.45 7.43 11.79
C GLY A 156 -4.47 7.14 12.92
N SER A 157 -4.67 6.02 13.64
CA SER A 157 -3.76 5.58 14.69
C SER A 157 -2.36 5.24 14.16
N ALA A 158 -2.25 4.58 13.01
CA ALA A 158 -0.95 4.27 12.39
C ALA A 158 -0.24 5.51 11.83
N LEU A 159 -0.99 6.52 11.38
CA LEU A 159 -0.45 7.83 11.01
C LEU A 159 -0.04 8.64 12.25
N SER A 160 -0.70 8.41 13.38
CA SER A 160 -0.45 9.06 14.65
C SER A 160 0.84 8.54 15.30
N THR A 161 1.44 9.40 16.10
CA THR A 161 2.73 9.24 16.78
C THR A 161 3.96 9.51 15.91
N THR A 162 4.91 10.19 16.52
CA THR A 162 6.24 10.45 15.96
C THR A 162 7.15 9.22 16.02
N ARG A 163 6.84 8.23 16.87
CA ARG A 163 7.63 7.00 17.02
C ARG A 163 7.17 5.93 16.04
N SER A 164 5.91 5.53 16.04
CA SER A 164 5.47 4.36 15.26
C SER A 164 4.95 4.65 13.84
N ALA A 165 4.81 5.91 13.44
CA ALA A 165 4.32 6.24 12.10
C ALA A 165 5.42 6.10 11.03
N ASN A 166 5.05 5.55 9.87
CA ASN A 166 5.90 5.55 8.69
C ASN A 166 6.27 7.00 8.30
N ARG A 167 7.57 7.32 8.42
CA ARG A 167 8.12 8.64 8.07
C ARG A 167 8.49 8.80 6.60
N ASN A 168 8.40 7.73 5.81
CA ASN A 168 8.67 7.70 4.38
C ASN A 168 7.39 7.88 3.55
N LEU A 169 6.20 7.68 4.13
CA LEU A 169 4.94 7.76 3.40
C LEU A 169 4.65 9.21 3.00
N LEU A 170 4.77 9.51 1.70
CA LEU A 170 4.52 10.81 1.11
C LEU A 170 3.11 10.93 0.54
N SER A 171 2.53 9.82 0.08
CA SER A 171 1.24 9.80 -0.60
C SER A 171 0.35 8.65 -0.11
N LEU A 172 -0.87 8.98 0.29
CA LEU A 172 -1.90 8.04 0.72
C LEU A 172 -3.20 8.31 -0.04
N ASN A 173 -3.67 7.34 -0.81
CA ASN A 173 -4.92 7.42 -1.53
C ASN A 173 -5.99 6.52 -0.90
N LEU A 174 -7.02 7.14 -0.32
CA LEU A 174 -8.18 6.49 0.32
C LEU A 174 -9.47 6.75 -0.46
N ALA A 175 -9.37 7.14 -1.74
CA ALA A 175 -10.53 7.46 -2.54
C ALA A 175 -11.48 6.26 -2.74
N PHE A 176 -12.75 6.54 -3.04
CA PHE A 176 -13.77 5.52 -3.32
C PHE A 176 -13.93 4.48 -2.20
N ASN A 177 -13.87 4.92 -0.94
CA ASN A 177 -14.13 4.07 0.22
C ASN A 177 -15.47 4.48 0.87
N SER A 178 -15.70 4.07 2.11
CA SER A 178 -16.94 4.34 2.85
C SER A 178 -16.68 5.10 4.14
N ILE A 179 -15.62 5.92 4.16
CA ILE A 179 -15.22 6.73 5.32
C ILE A 179 -16.27 7.84 5.53
N GLY A 180 -16.83 7.90 6.74
CA GLY A 180 -17.75 8.93 7.18
C GLY A 180 -17.06 10.02 8.01
N ASP A 181 -17.88 10.82 8.71
CA ASP A 181 -17.39 11.93 9.53
C ASP A 181 -16.48 11.49 10.67
N ALA A 182 -16.82 10.38 11.34
CA ALA A 182 -16.00 9.84 12.43
C ALA A 182 -14.64 9.34 11.93
N GLY A 183 -14.61 8.62 10.80
CA GLY A 183 -13.37 8.18 10.18
C GLY A 183 -12.50 9.34 9.71
N ALA A 184 -13.11 10.39 9.15
CA ALA A 184 -12.40 11.62 8.79
C ALA A 184 -11.76 12.30 10.01
N ALA A 185 -12.46 12.35 11.15
CA ALA A 185 -11.93 12.89 12.39
C ALA A 185 -10.73 12.08 12.91
N TYR A 186 -10.76 10.75 12.84
CA TYR A 186 -9.61 9.92 13.22
C TYR A 186 -8.40 10.11 12.31
N ILE A 187 -8.61 10.21 10.98
CA ILE A 187 -7.53 10.53 10.05
C ILE A 187 -6.96 11.91 10.36
N ALA A 188 -7.80 12.91 10.59
CA ALA A 188 -7.36 14.25 10.99
C ALA A 188 -6.49 14.18 12.26
N GLN A 189 -6.92 13.47 13.29
CA GLN A 189 -6.15 13.29 14.52
C GLN A 189 -4.78 12.63 14.25
N GLY A 190 -4.71 11.63 13.37
CA GLY A 190 -3.46 11.00 12.96
C GLY A 190 -2.48 11.98 12.28
N LEU A 191 -3.01 12.88 11.45
CA LEU A 191 -2.21 13.89 10.74
C LEU A 191 -1.69 15.02 11.63
N ARG A 192 -2.22 15.17 12.86
CA ARG A 192 -1.84 16.24 13.77
C ARG A 192 -0.32 16.29 14.04
N LEU A 193 0.32 15.13 14.14
CA LEU A 193 1.77 15.03 14.31
C LEU A 193 2.51 14.51 13.07
N ASN A 194 1.80 13.98 12.08
CA ASN A 194 2.41 13.47 10.86
C ASN A 194 2.76 14.63 9.92
N ARG A 195 4.06 14.81 9.67
CA ARG A 195 4.58 15.83 8.74
C ARG A 195 5.32 15.22 7.54
N ALA A 196 5.26 13.89 7.39
CA ALA A 196 5.85 13.19 6.25
C ALA A 196 4.86 13.13 5.08
N LEU A 197 3.58 12.94 5.36
CA LEU A 197 2.55 12.82 4.34
C LEU A 197 2.31 14.17 3.65
N LEU A 198 2.48 14.19 2.32
CA LEU A 198 2.32 15.37 1.46
C LEU A 198 1.02 15.34 0.66
N PHE A 199 0.54 14.14 0.33
CA PHE A 199 -0.66 13.93 -0.45
C PHE A 199 -1.61 12.97 0.26
N LEU A 200 -2.85 13.42 0.47
CA LEU A 200 -3.95 12.61 0.97
C LEU A 200 -5.16 12.80 0.07
N SER A 201 -5.68 11.70 -0.48
CA SER A 201 -6.93 11.70 -1.24
C SER A 201 -8.04 11.01 -0.46
N LEU A 202 -9.11 11.74 -0.18
CA LEU A 202 -10.34 11.25 0.46
C LEU A 202 -11.56 11.35 -0.47
N SER A 203 -11.35 11.54 -1.78
CA SER A 203 -12.44 11.71 -2.74
C SER A 203 -13.39 10.52 -2.79
N ASN A 204 -14.67 10.76 -3.08
CA ASN A 204 -15.69 9.72 -3.19
C ASN A 204 -15.80 8.85 -1.92
N ASN A 205 -15.77 9.48 -0.74
CA ASN A 205 -16.15 8.91 0.54
C ASN A 205 -17.49 9.52 1.02
N HIS A 206 -17.97 9.14 2.21
CA HIS A 206 -19.21 9.64 2.81
C HIS A 206 -18.94 10.74 3.87
N ILE A 207 -17.93 11.58 3.63
CA ILE A 207 -17.55 12.66 4.54
C ILE A 207 -18.49 13.85 4.30
N GLY A 208 -19.23 14.25 5.33
CA GLY A 208 -20.07 15.43 5.37
C GLY A 208 -19.38 16.62 6.03
N ASP A 209 -20.17 17.63 6.37
CA ASP A 209 -19.66 18.91 6.90
C ASP A 209 -18.91 18.74 8.22
N SER A 210 -19.33 17.80 9.07
CA SER A 210 -18.67 17.55 10.36
C SER A 210 -17.27 16.98 10.16
N GLY A 211 -17.10 15.97 9.32
CA GLY A 211 -15.79 15.39 9.02
C GLY A 211 -14.88 16.38 8.29
N ALA A 212 -15.42 17.17 7.37
CA ALA A 212 -14.70 18.24 6.70
C ALA A 212 -14.19 19.31 7.69
N ALA A 213 -14.99 19.70 8.67
CA ALA A 213 -14.60 20.65 9.72
C ALA A 213 -13.44 20.12 10.59
N HIS A 214 -13.44 18.83 10.94
CA HIS A 214 -12.32 18.22 11.67
C HIS A 214 -11.03 18.25 10.85
N LEU A 215 -11.09 17.88 9.57
CA LEU A 215 -9.94 17.94 8.67
C LEU A 215 -9.41 19.37 8.53
N ALA A 216 -10.30 20.34 8.32
CA ALA A 216 -9.92 21.75 8.20
C ALA A 216 -9.24 22.29 9.47
N THR A 217 -9.73 21.89 10.64
CA THR A 217 -9.18 22.33 11.94
C THR A 217 -7.75 21.82 12.15
N ILE A 218 -7.45 20.58 11.74
CA ILE A 218 -6.11 20.01 11.93
C ILE A 218 -5.13 20.38 10.80
N LEU A 219 -5.62 20.50 9.56
CA LEU A 219 -4.76 20.85 8.43
C LEU A 219 -4.50 22.36 8.32
N GLY A 220 -5.31 23.20 8.98
CA GLY A 220 -5.08 24.63 9.12
C GLY A 220 -3.95 24.98 10.09
N GLU A 221 -3.85 26.26 10.42
CA GLU A 221 -2.95 26.70 11.49
C GLU A 221 -3.48 26.23 12.85
N PHE A 222 -2.63 25.57 13.64
CA PHE A 222 -2.97 25.16 14.99
C PHE A 222 -1.82 25.38 15.95
N THR A 223 -2.16 25.68 17.20
CA THR A 223 -1.20 25.73 18.29
C THR A 223 -0.94 24.31 18.81
N LEU A 224 0.33 23.97 19.02
CA LEU A 224 0.68 22.74 19.73
C LEU A 224 0.20 22.86 21.17
N THR A 225 -0.44 21.81 21.67
CA THR A 225 -0.75 21.67 23.08
C THR A 225 0.52 21.54 23.91
N HIS A 226 0.43 21.77 25.22
CA HIS A 226 1.57 21.63 26.12
C HIS A 226 2.18 20.22 26.03
N GLU A 227 1.34 19.19 26.00
CA GLU A 227 1.76 17.79 25.87
C GLU A 227 2.54 17.54 24.58
N GLU A 228 2.07 18.07 23.45
CA GLU A 228 2.76 17.96 22.16
C GLU A 228 4.11 18.68 22.13
N ILE A 229 4.21 19.83 22.81
CA ILE A 229 5.47 20.56 22.96
C ILE A 229 6.46 19.75 23.79
N VAL A 230 6.01 19.17 24.90
CA VAL A 230 6.83 18.33 25.78
C VAL A 230 7.34 17.11 25.02
N GLU A 231 6.47 16.39 24.31
CA GLU A 231 6.85 15.21 23.55
C GLU A 231 7.82 15.55 22.42
N ARG A 232 7.57 16.65 21.69
CA ARG A 232 8.51 17.13 20.66
C ARG A 232 9.90 17.43 21.23
N ARG A 233 9.97 18.08 22.40
CA ARG A 233 11.26 18.38 23.06
C ARG A 233 11.98 17.11 23.49
N LYS A 234 11.24 16.15 24.06
CA LYS A 234 11.76 14.84 24.46
C LYS A 234 12.39 14.10 23.29
N LEU A 235 11.69 14.02 22.16
CA LEU A 235 12.19 13.35 20.94
C LEU A 235 13.43 14.03 20.36
N LEU A 236 13.52 15.37 20.45
CA LEU A 236 14.70 16.12 20.02
C LEU A 236 15.92 15.85 20.90
N LEU A 237 15.71 15.64 22.21
CA LEU A 237 16.77 15.27 23.15
C LEU A 237 17.26 13.84 22.88
N GLU A 238 16.35 12.87 22.74
CA GLU A 238 16.69 11.47 22.41
C GLU A 238 17.45 11.37 21.07
N ARG A 239 17.08 12.18 20.08
CA ARG A 239 17.81 12.28 18.81
C ARG A 239 19.23 12.85 18.99
N ARG A 240 19.43 13.82 19.90
CA ARG A 240 20.77 14.37 20.19
C ARG A 240 21.66 13.35 20.88
N GLU A 241 21.11 12.63 21.86
CA GLU A 241 21.84 11.59 22.61
C GLU A 241 22.24 10.41 21.71
N SER A 242 21.33 9.91 20.86
CA SER A 242 21.63 8.82 19.92
C SER A 242 22.67 9.18 18.86
N VAL A 243 22.81 10.46 18.51
CA VAL A 243 23.87 10.96 17.62
C VAL A 243 25.20 11.06 18.36
N SER A 244 25.21 11.52 19.63
CA SER A 244 26.44 11.61 20.43
C SER A 244 27.05 10.26 20.81
N VAL A 245 26.27 9.17 20.87
CA VAL A 245 26.76 7.82 21.17
C VAL A 245 27.35 7.11 19.94
N LYS A 246 27.11 7.63 18.73
CA LYS A 246 27.60 7.05 17.46
C LYS A 246 28.87 7.73 16.91
N VAL A 247 29.50 8.62 17.68
CA VAL A 247 30.73 9.35 17.32
C VAL A 247 31.92 8.83 18.12
#